data_AF-A0A5J4TK64-F1
#
_entry.id   AF-A0A5J4TK64-F1
#
_cell.length_a   1.000
_cell.length_b   1.000
_cell.length_c   1.000
_cell.angle_alpha   90.00
_cell.angle_beta   90.00
_cell.angle_gamma   90.00
#
_symmetry.space_group_name_H-M   'P 1'
#
loop_
_entity.id
_entity.type
_entity.pdbx_description
1 polymer ?
#
loop_
_entity_poly.entity_id
_entity_poly.type
_entity_poly.pdbx_seq_one_letter_code
_entity_poly.pdbx_strand_id
1 'polypeptide(L)'
;GGIYADVSGSNNTFDITNQVQIDECESQLDGGVQFENSESFSDGGAIYAVIRQFGDLQINRTKFIGCKSTSGKGGGIFVNQSNSYSSLQLTNQVEFTNCNSSLEGGAMYSIVANSSTLKLSKITFDNCKSLTEKGGGIYTEISQTIISPIQYDEIQMNQCQSDLNGGGFYAIITNQGKLSIRKTSLNGCISKSGKGGGIYTEISGIGSLIQISDQVKFIECESQDNVGSGGGLCSIIEKSGKLSISQNCYFTDCKCTSGNGGGMYIEMKSLGVVNIQNQVYFSHCKALQSKQFTPPTGYGGAIFLLIYDNLDITQNNINLKGALFNQNEAQNKGH
;
A
#
# COMPACT_ATOMS: atom_id res chain seq x y z
N GLY A 1 0.61 -1.28 -23.82
CA GLY A 1 1.19 -0.14 -23.09
C GLY A 1 2.28 0.52 -23.90
N GLY A 2 2.60 1.77 -23.56
CA GLY A 2 3.50 2.62 -24.33
C GLY A 2 4.96 2.19 -24.31
N ILE A 3 5.45 1.62 -23.21
CA ILE A 3 6.86 1.21 -23.06
C ILE A 3 6.96 -0.23 -22.54
N TYR A 4 7.76 -1.03 -23.22
CA TYR A 4 8.37 -2.24 -22.68
C TYR A 4 9.84 -1.96 -22.36
N ALA A 5 10.26 -2.19 -21.11
CA ALA A 5 11.64 -2.00 -20.68
C ALA A 5 12.19 -3.30 -20.07
N ASP A 6 13.26 -3.85 -20.67
CA ASP A 6 14.10 -4.88 -20.05
C ASP A 6 15.47 -4.25 -19.76
N VAL A 7 15.72 -3.94 -18.49
CA VAL A 7 16.92 -3.22 -18.06
C VAL A 7 17.81 -4.20 -17.30
N SER A 8 18.93 -4.58 -17.91
CA SER A 8 19.86 -5.57 -17.35
C SER A 8 21.32 -5.22 -17.60
N GLY A 9 22.19 -5.43 -16.62
CA GLY A 9 23.65 -5.24 -16.73
C GLY A 9 24.17 -4.10 -15.86
N SER A 10 25.45 -4.19 -15.46
CA SER A 10 26.14 -3.14 -14.70
C SER A 10 26.23 -1.85 -15.51
N ASN A 11 25.82 -0.72 -14.92
CA ASN A 11 25.77 0.62 -15.52
C ASN A 11 24.70 0.84 -16.60
N ASN A 12 23.71 -0.06 -16.70
CA ASN A 12 22.57 0.19 -17.59
C ASN A 12 21.47 0.92 -16.82
N THR A 13 21.33 2.20 -17.13
CA THR A 13 20.30 3.08 -16.59
C THR A 13 19.31 3.43 -17.70
N PHE A 14 18.02 3.23 -17.43
CA PHE A 14 16.94 3.75 -18.26
C PHE A 14 16.25 4.89 -17.50
N ASP A 15 16.44 6.11 -17.98
CA ASP A 15 15.92 7.32 -17.34
C ASP A 15 14.73 7.86 -18.14
N ILE A 16 13.55 7.83 -17.52
CA ILE A 16 12.37 8.55 -17.99
C ILE A 16 12.39 9.92 -17.31
N THR A 17 13.10 10.85 -17.97
CA THR A 17 13.29 12.24 -17.54
C THR A 17 13.13 13.18 -18.73
N ASN A 18 12.50 14.35 -18.55
CA ASN A 18 12.20 15.33 -19.63
C ASN A 18 11.33 14.73 -20.78
N GLN A 19 11.02 15.47 -21.85
CA GLN A 19 10.04 15.04 -22.86
C GLN A 19 10.34 13.66 -23.50
N VAL A 20 9.47 12.68 -23.23
CA VAL A 20 9.31 11.44 -23.99
C VAL A 20 7.84 11.39 -24.41
N GLN A 21 7.58 11.50 -25.72
CA GLN A 21 6.24 11.46 -26.30
C GLN A 21 5.97 10.05 -26.83
N ILE A 22 4.90 9.39 -26.34
CA ILE A 22 4.43 8.11 -26.87
C ILE A 22 2.91 8.23 -27.10
N ASP A 23 2.58 8.45 -28.38
CA ASP A 23 1.30 8.57 -29.09
C ASP A 23 0.14 9.44 -28.55
N GLU A 24 -0.36 10.28 -29.47
CA GLU A 24 -1.63 11.06 -29.49
C GLU A 24 -1.98 12.04 -28.34
N CYS A 25 -1.06 12.89 -27.87
CA CYS A 25 -1.43 14.22 -27.31
C CYS A 25 -0.28 15.24 -27.35
N GLU A 26 -0.59 16.49 -27.72
CA GLU A 26 0.33 17.63 -27.69
C GLU A 26 0.56 18.11 -26.25
N SER A 27 1.81 18.11 -25.76
CA SER A 27 2.13 18.67 -24.45
C SER A 27 2.09 20.20 -24.47
N GLN A 28 1.20 20.85 -23.70
CA GLN A 28 1.38 22.25 -23.34
C GLN A 28 2.24 22.41 -22.07
N LEU A 29 3.47 22.91 -22.29
CA LEU A 29 4.29 23.81 -21.46
C LEU A 29 4.27 23.61 -19.92
N ASP A 30 5.06 22.65 -19.39
CA ASP A 30 6.04 22.86 -18.29
C ASP A 30 6.97 21.64 -18.00
N GLY A 31 7.55 21.02 -19.03
CA GLY A 31 8.81 20.23 -18.90
C GLY A 31 8.81 18.80 -18.32
N GLY A 32 7.67 18.11 -18.15
CA GLY A 32 7.60 16.70 -17.68
C GLY A 32 7.17 15.67 -18.74
N VAL A 33 7.44 14.37 -18.52
CA VAL A 33 6.89 13.25 -19.33
C VAL A 33 5.42 13.05 -18.99
N GLN A 34 4.59 12.74 -19.97
CA GLN A 34 3.19 12.38 -19.74
C GLN A 34 2.80 11.15 -20.55
N PHE A 35 2.12 10.20 -19.91
CA PHE A 35 1.43 9.08 -20.54
C PHE A 35 -0.06 9.33 -20.37
N GLU A 36 -0.77 9.57 -21.47
CA GLU A 36 -2.21 9.82 -21.45
C GLU A 36 -2.94 8.67 -22.12
N ASN A 37 -3.99 8.17 -21.46
CA ASN A 37 -4.87 7.10 -21.93
C ASN A 37 -4.14 5.86 -22.47
N SER A 38 -2.92 5.60 -21.98
CA SER A 38 -2.13 4.44 -22.41
C SER A 38 -2.79 3.16 -21.93
N GLU A 39 -3.13 2.28 -22.87
CA GLU A 39 -3.84 1.04 -22.59
C GLU A 39 -3.00 -0.20 -22.93
N SER A 40 -3.14 -1.23 -22.11
CA SER A 40 -2.57 -2.55 -22.33
C SER A 40 -3.62 -3.61 -22.05
N PHE A 41 -3.72 -4.63 -22.91
CA PHE A 41 -4.55 -5.79 -22.60
C PHE A 41 -3.99 -6.58 -21.41
N SER A 42 -2.66 -6.71 -21.34
CA SER A 42 -1.94 -7.39 -20.26
C SER A 42 -1.46 -6.36 -19.22
N ASP A 43 -0.43 -6.71 -18.46
CA ASP A 43 0.19 -5.87 -17.44
C ASP A 43 0.78 -4.56 -18.00
N GLY A 44 0.83 -3.52 -17.16
CA GLY A 44 1.50 -2.25 -17.45
C GLY A 44 0.79 -1.42 -18.52
N GLY A 45 -0.21 -0.64 -18.13
CA GLY A 45 -0.98 0.16 -19.10
C GLY A 45 -0.12 1.20 -19.83
N ALA A 46 0.78 1.89 -19.13
CA ALA A 46 1.79 2.73 -19.75
C ALA A 46 3.16 2.04 -19.85
N ILE A 47 3.64 1.45 -18.75
CA ILE A 47 4.98 0.87 -18.68
C ILE A 47 4.90 -0.55 -18.16
N TYR A 48 5.49 -1.47 -18.92
CA TYR A 48 5.86 -2.81 -18.45
C TYR A 48 7.38 -2.87 -18.31
N ALA A 49 7.88 -3.06 -17.09
CA ALA A 49 9.31 -3.07 -16.81
C ALA A 49 9.76 -4.36 -16.12
N VAL A 50 10.87 -4.90 -16.61
CA VAL A 50 11.61 -6.00 -16.00
C VAL A 50 13.02 -5.49 -15.75
N ILE A 51 13.44 -5.44 -14.48
CA ILE A 51 14.73 -4.84 -14.09
C ILE A 51 15.55 -5.90 -13.36
N ARG A 52 16.71 -6.24 -13.91
CA ARG A 52 17.53 -7.37 -13.46
C ARG A 52 19.01 -6.99 -13.42
N GLN A 53 19.83 -7.76 -12.72
CA GLN A 53 21.30 -7.72 -12.85
C GLN A 53 21.90 -6.30 -12.82
N PHE A 54 21.71 -5.53 -11.74
CA PHE A 54 22.23 -4.16 -11.61
C PHE A 54 21.58 -3.11 -12.52
N GLY A 55 20.52 -3.45 -13.25
CA GLY A 55 19.73 -2.47 -13.99
C GLY A 55 19.10 -1.43 -13.06
N ASP A 56 19.06 -0.19 -13.52
CA ASP A 56 18.48 0.95 -12.82
C ASP A 56 17.44 1.65 -13.69
N LEU A 57 16.22 1.80 -13.17
CA LEU A 57 15.14 2.55 -13.81
C LEU A 57 14.78 3.74 -12.94
N GLN A 58 14.85 4.95 -13.50
CA GLN A 58 14.42 6.17 -12.82
C GLN A 58 13.29 6.83 -13.59
N ILE A 59 12.22 7.18 -12.87
CA ILE A 59 11.06 7.90 -13.38
C ILE A 59 10.89 9.16 -12.56
N ASN A 60 10.93 10.32 -13.22
CA ASN A 60 10.97 11.61 -12.56
C ASN A 60 9.98 12.58 -13.19
N ARG A 61 9.23 13.35 -12.38
CA ARG A 61 8.29 14.39 -12.87
C ARG A 61 7.41 13.91 -14.01
N THR A 62 6.86 12.70 -13.87
CA THR A 62 6.10 12.02 -14.91
C THR A 62 4.64 11.91 -14.51
N LYS A 63 3.72 12.20 -15.43
CA LYS A 63 2.29 11.99 -15.22
C LYS A 63 1.79 10.78 -15.97
N PHE A 64 0.93 10.00 -15.33
CA PHE A 64 0.19 8.89 -15.91
C PHE A 64 -1.29 9.22 -15.73
N ILE A 65 -1.98 9.51 -16.83
CA ILE A 65 -3.35 10.02 -16.81
C ILE A 65 -4.24 9.04 -17.59
N GLY A 66 -5.19 8.41 -16.91
CA GLY A 66 -6.14 7.51 -17.54
C GLY A 66 -5.53 6.20 -18.08
N CYS A 67 -4.32 5.84 -17.63
CA CYS A 67 -3.64 4.63 -18.09
C CYS A 67 -4.33 3.37 -17.57
N LYS A 68 -4.42 2.33 -18.41
CA LYS A 68 -5.21 1.13 -18.11
C LYS A 68 -4.51 -0.17 -18.45
N SER A 69 -4.65 -1.15 -17.56
CA SER A 69 -4.42 -2.56 -17.86
C SER A 69 -5.76 -3.29 -17.81
N THR A 70 -6.29 -3.73 -18.97
CA THR A 70 -7.69 -4.19 -19.06
C THR A 70 -7.91 -5.65 -18.68
N SER A 71 -6.86 -6.47 -18.65
CA SER A 71 -6.91 -7.86 -18.17
C SER A 71 -5.69 -8.24 -17.32
N GLY A 72 -4.90 -7.25 -16.89
CA GLY A 72 -3.67 -7.45 -16.12
C GLY A 72 -3.56 -6.51 -14.92
N LYS A 73 -2.32 -6.30 -14.50
CA LYS A 73 -1.90 -5.58 -13.29
C LYS A 73 -1.20 -4.27 -13.64
N GLY A 74 -1.22 -3.31 -12.72
CA GLY A 74 -0.47 -2.06 -12.89
C GLY A 74 -1.01 -1.19 -14.03
N GLY A 75 -2.11 -0.48 -13.78
CA GLY A 75 -2.77 0.33 -14.82
C GLY A 75 -1.88 1.42 -15.41
N GLY A 76 -0.99 2.00 -14.61
CA GLY A 76 0.11 2.82 -15.10
C GLY A 76 1.36 1.98 -15.35
N ILE A 77 1.88 1.37 -14.29
CA ILE A 77 3.18 0.69 -14.31
C ILE A 77 3.08 -0.70 -13.73
N PHE A 78 3.62 -1.67 -14.47
CA PHE A 78 3.99 -2.97 -13.94
C PHE A 78 5.51 -3.07 -13.87
N VAL A 79 6.07 -3.46 -12.73
CA VAL A 79 7.51 -3.69 -12.55
C VAL A 79 7.79 -5.04 -11.91
N ASN A 80 8.78 -5.76 -12.47
CA ASN A 80 9.32 -6.98 -11.88
C ASN A 80 10.84 -6.88 -11.64
N GLN A 81 11.24 -6.91 -10.36
CA GLN A 81 12.62 -6.91 -9.87
C GLN A 81 13.00 -8.25 -9.19
N SER A 82 12.49 -9.39 -9.69
CA SER A 82 12.68 -10.71 -9.06
C SER A 82 14.11 -11.26 -9.16
N ASN A 83 14.91 -10.84 -10.16
CA ASN A 83 16.27 -11.34 -10.40
C ASN A 83 17.32 -10.27 -10.04
N SER A 84 18.17 -10.62 -9.08
CA SER A 84 18.94 -9.79 -8.13
C SER A 84 19.61 -8.47 -8.60
N TYR A 85 19.75 -7.56 -7.62
CA TYR A 85 20.51 -6.30 -7.59
C TYR A 85 19.98 -5.15 -8.45
N SER A 86 18.69 -5.09 -8.78
CA SER A 86 18.15 -3.98 -9.57
C SER A 86 17.64 -2.82 -8.71
N SER A 87 17.47 -1.65 -9.32
CA SER A 87 16.97 -0.44 -8.69
C SER A 87 15.82 0.16 -9.49
N LEU A 88 14.76 0.57 -8.79
CA LEU A 88 13.67 1.39 -9.32
C LEU A 88 13.46 2.60 -8.43
N GLN A 89 13.41 3.79 -9.04
CA GLN A 89 13.11 5.03 -8.35
C GLN A 89 12.03 5.82 -9.08
N LEU A 90 10.91 6.08 -8.41
CA LEU A 90 9.93 7.09 -8.85
C LEU A 90 10.05 8.28 -7.90
N THR A 91 10.43 9.43 -8.42
CA THR A 91 10.72 10.60 -7.57
C THR A 91 10.25 11.90 -8.18
N ASN A 92 10.08 12.91 -7.33
CA ASN A 92 9.82 14.29 -7.72
C ASN A 92 8.55 14.46 -8.56
N GLN A 93 7.40 14.60 -7.91
CA GLN A 93 6.14 14.98 -8.57
C GLN A 93 5.72 14.00 -9.67
N VAL A 94 5.90 12.69 -9.43
CA VAL A 94 5.24 11.67 -10.25
C VAL A 94 3.76 11.65 -9.86
N GLU A 95 2.88 11.57 -10.85
CA GLU A 95 1.43 11.62 -10.65
C GLU A 95 0.75 10.48 -11.41
N PHE A 96 -0.15 9.76 -10.75
CA PHE A 96 -1.05 8.78 -11.35
C PHE A 96 -2.47 9.25 -11.12
N THR A 97 -3.20 9.55 -12.20
CA THR A 97 -4.55 10.11 -12.12
C THR A 97 -5.48 9.27 -12.97
N ASN A 98 -6.55 8.74 -12.37
CA ASN A 98 -7.51 7.85 -13.04
C ASN A 98 -6.88 6.58 -13.66
N CYS A 99 -5.75 6.10 -13.13
CA CYS A 99 -5.08 4.89 -13.61
C CYS A 99 -5.74 3.64 -13.02
N ASN A 100 -6.11 2.67 -13.86
CA ASN A 100 -6.87 1.50 -13.43
C ASN A 100 -6.29 0.19 -13.97
N SER A 101 -6.27 -0.85 -13.13
CA SER A 101 -6.00 -2.23 -13.54
C SER A 101 -7.24 -3.09 -13.32
N SER A 102 -7.43 -4.09 -14.19
CA SER A 102 -8.46 -5.10 -13.95
C SER A 102 -8.13 -5.90 -12.70
N LEU A 103 -6.86 -6.33 -12.57
CA LEU A 103 -6.36 -7.12 -11.45
C LEU A 103 -5.69 -6.21 -10.41
N GLU A 104 -4.55 -6.59 -9.84
CA GLU A 104 -3.92 -5.86 -8.74
C GLU A 104 -3.22 -4.56 -9.16
N GLY A 105 -3.08 -3.63 -8.21
CA GLY A 105 -2.28 -2.42 -8.37
C GLY A 105 -2.87 -1.47 -9.40
N GLY A 106 -3.91 -0.72 -9.03
CA GLY A 106 -4.65 0.10 -9.99
C GLY A 106 -3.78 1.06 -10.80
N ALA A 107 -2.81 1.70 -10.14
CA ALA A 107 -1.77 2.47 -10.83
C ALA A 107 -0.47 1.69 -10.96
N MET A 108 0.02 1.09 -9.87
CA MET A 108 1.33 0.45 -9.84
C MET A 108 1.27 -0.95 -9.26
N TYR A 109 1.87 -1.90 -9.97
CA TYR A 109 2.17 -3.23 -9.48
C TYR A 109 3.68 -3.45 -9.45
N SER A 110 4.23 -3.92 -8.32
CA SER A 110 5.67 -4.14 -8.19
C SER A 110 6.01 -5.42 -7.42
N ILE A 111 6.96 -6.19 -7.94
CA ILE A 111 7.63 -7.28 -7.22
C ILE A 111 9.08 -6.89 -6.98
N VAL A 112 9.55 -6.93 -5.73
CA VAL A 112 10.92 -6.61 -5.34
C VAL A 112 11.51 -7.76 -4.53
N ALA A 113 12.56 -8.39 -5.06
CA ALA A 113 13.17 -9.54 -4.41
C ALA A 113 14.68 -9.38 -4.19
N ASN A 114 15.25 -10.26 -3.35
CA ASN A 114 16.68 -10.38 -3.10
C ASN A 114 17.29 -9.05 -2.63
N SER A 115 18.33 -8.57 -3.31
CA SER A 115 19.05 -7.33 -3.01
C SER A 115 18.55 -6.12 -3.82
N SER A 116 17.39 -6.21 -4.45
CA SER A 116 16.85 -5.12 -5.28
C SER A 116 16.25 -4.00 -4.41
N THR A 117 16.28 -2.77 -4.93
CA THR A 117 15.78 -1.57 -4.26
C THR A 117 14.59 -0.98 -5.00
N LEU A 118 13.68 -0.40 -4.23
CA LEU A 118 12.56 0.41 -4.71
C LEU A 118 12.46 1.66 -3.84
N LYS A 119 12.31 2.82 -4.48
CA LYS A 119 12.04 4.09 -3.81
C LYS A 119 10.90 4.82 -4.49
N LEU A 120 9.89 5.15 -3.71
CA LEU A 120 8.78 6.01 -4.12
C LEU A 120 8.83 7.28 -3.26
N SER A 121 9.01 8.45 -3.89
CA SER A 121 9.09 9.71 -3.14
C SER A 121 8.40 10.88 -3.84
N LYS A 122 7.56 11.62 -3.11
CA LYS A 122 6.82 12.78 -3.63
C LYS A 122 5.92 12.40 -4.81
N ILE A 123 5.05 11.41 -4.59
CA ILE A 123 4.17 10.85 -5.61
C ILE A 123 2.71 11.11 -5.22
N THR A 124 1.88 11.40 -6.20
CA THR A 124 0.43 11.48 -6.03
C THR A 124 -0.25 10.34 -6.80
N PHE A 125 -1.18 9.66 -6.14
CA PHE A 125 -2.13 8.73 -6.74
C PHE A 125 -3.53 9.29 -6.50
N ASP A 126 -4.24 9.62 -7.57
CA ASP A 126 -5.57 10.20 -7.51
C ASP A 126 -6.57 9.34 -8.30
N ASN A 127 -7.63 8.90 -7.61
CA ASN A 127 -8.72 8.11 -8.17
C ASN A 127 -8.26 6.86 -8.95
N CYS A 128 -7.20 6.20 -8.50
CA CYS A 128 -6.68 4.97 -9.11
C CYS A 128 -7.42 3.74 -8.59
N LYS A 129 -7.66 2.75 -9.45
CA LYS A 129 -8.51 1.59 -9.09
C LYS A 129 -7.98 0.24 -9.53
N SER A 130 -7.99 -0.71 -8.60
CA SER A 130 -7.96 -2.14 -8.90
C SER A 130 -9.41 -2.61 -8.97
N LEU A 131 -9.86 -3.02 -10.15
CA LEU A 131 -11.29 -3.18 -10.44
C LEU A 131 -11.91 -4.45 -9.86
N THR A 132 -11.13 -5.54 -9.77
CA THR A 132 -11.63 -6.82 -9.25
C THR A 132 -10.73 -7.41 -8.16
N GLU A 133 -9.62 -6.75 -7.82
CA GLU A 133 -8.59 -7.31 -6.94
C GLU A 133 -8.09 -6.27 -5.91
N LYS A 134 -6.80 -6.31 -5.58
CA LYS A 134 -6.18 -5.68 -4.41
C LYS A 134 -5.31 -4.48 -4.78
N GLY A 135 -5.18 -3.52 -3.86
CA GLY A 135 -4.24 -2.40 -4.01
C GLY A 135 -4.71 -1.37 -5.02
N GLY A 136 -5.66 -0.50 -4.63
CA GLY A 136 -6.29 0.41 -5.58
C GLY A 136 -5.35 1.41 -6.23
N GLY A 137 -4.36 1.92 -5.49
CA GLY A 137 -3.23 2.66 -6.06
C GLY A 137 -2.04 1.74 -6.32
N ILE A 138 -1.54 1.10 -5.26
CA ILE A 138 -0.30 0.31 -5.31
C ILE A 138 -0.57 -1.12 -4.84
N TYR A 139 0.03 -2.07 -5.54
CA TYR A 139 0.30 -3.41 -5.04
C TYR A 139 1.80 -3.68 -5.02
N THR A 140 2.33 -4.16 -3.90
CA THR A 140 3.76 -4.45 -3.76
C THR A 140 4.03 -5.76 -3.03
N GLU A 141 4.90 -6.59 -3.60
CA GLU A 141 5.49 -7.76 -2.92
C GLU A 141 6.98 -7.51 -2.68
N ILE A 142 7.44 -7.70 -1.44
CA ILE A 142 8.83 -7.51 -1.02
C ILE A 142 9.32 -8.79 -0.34
N SER A 143 10.38 -9.37 -0.91
CA SER A 143 11.00 -10.60 -0.42
C SER A 143 12.52 -10.50 -0.53
N GLN A 144 13.19 -9.93 0.47
CA GLN A 144 14.58 -9.50 0.33
C GLN A 144 15.59 -10.48 0.95
N THR A 145 16.88 -10.23 0.73
CA THR A 145 17.97 -10.89 1.47
C THR A 145 18.87 -9.86 2.17
N ILE A 146 18.63 -8.58 1.90
CA ILE A 146 19.36 -7.44 2.46
C ILE A 146 18.53 -6.74 3.55
N ILE A 147 19.23 -6.01 4.42
CA ILE A 147 18.65 -5.43 5.64
C ILE A 147 18.06 -4.02 5.41
N SER A 148 18.38 -3.36 4.30
CA SER A 148 17.97 -1.97 4.02
C SER A 148 16.51 -1.87 3.62
N PRO A 149 15.72 -0.99 4.25
CA PRO A 149 14.31 -0.85 3.93
C PRO A 149 14.05 -0.18 2.58
N ILE A 150 13.05 -0.68 1.86
CA ILE A 150 12.37 0.03 0.76
C ILE A 150 11.65 1.25 1.34
N GLN A 151 11.68 2.38 0.62
CA GLN A 151 11.26 3.68 1.12
C GLN A 151 10.11 4.27 0.32
N TYR A 152 8.96 4.43 0.98
CA TYR A 152 7.78 5.14 0.49
C TYR A 152 7.63 6.42 1.31
N ASP A 153 7.92 7.57 0.72
CA ASP A 153 8.07 8.84 1.43
C ASP A 153 7.30 9.97 0.73
N GLU A 154 6.53 10.74 1.49
CA GLU A 154 5.78 11.90 0.95
C GLU A 154 4.81 11.49 -0.18
N ILE A 155 4.06 10.39 -0.01
CA ILE A 155 3.05 9.92 -0.96
C ILE A 155 1.68 10.49 -0.60
N GLN A 156 0.90 10.91 -1.60
CA GLN A 156 -0.51 11.27 -1.44
C GLN A 156 -1.36 10.25 -2.20
N MET A 157 -2.31 9.61 -1.51
CA MET A 157 -3.29 8.71 -2.12
C MET A 157 -4.68 9.27 -1.87
N ASN A 158 -5.35 9.72 -2.92
CA ASN A 158 -6.66 10.34 -2.86
C ASN A 158 -7.67 9.47 -3.60
N GLN A 159 -8.74 9.06 -2.92
CA GLN A 159 -9.88 8.36 -3.52
C GLN A 159 -9.51 7.08 -4.29
N CYS A 160 -8.40 6.43 -3.93
CA CYS A 160 -8.00 5.17 -4.52
C CYS A 160 -8.93 4.04 -4.04
N GLN A 161 -9.22 3.08 -4.92
CA GLN A 161 -10.17 2.01 -4.59
C GLN A 161 -9.71 0.63 -5.04
N SER A 162 -9.87 -0.37 -4.17
CA SER A 162 -9.77 -1.78 -4.51
C SER A 162 -11.12 -2.46 -4.35
N ASP A 163 -11.39 -3.48 -5.16
CA ASP A 163 -12.55 -4.34 -4.92
C ASP A 163 -12.32 -5.24 -3.71
N LEU A 164 -11.13 -5.81 -3.59
CA LEU A 164 -10.71 -6.59 -2.43
C LEU A 164 -9.88 -5.72 -1.49
N ASN A 165 -8.75 -6.22 -0.99
CA ASN A 165 -8.00 -5.62 0.10
C ASN A 165 -7.11 -4.44 -0.33
N GLY A 166 -6.94 -3.47 0.56
CA GLY A 166 -5.98 -2.36 0.38
C GLY A 166 -6.48 -1.30 -0.60
N GLY A 167 -7.44 -0.48 -0.18
CA GLY A 167 -8.08 0.51 -1.07
C GLY A 167 -7.10 1.49 -1.69
N GLY A 168 -6.12 1.97 -0.93
CA GLY A 168 -4.97 2.70 -1.47
C GLY A 168 -3.80 1.78 -1.80
N PHE A 169 -3.43 0.92 -0.86
CA PHE A 169 -2.18 0.17 -0.92
C PHE A 169 -2.31 -1.24 -0.36
N TYR A 170 -1.76 -2.21 -1.08
CA TYR A 170 -1.61 -3.59 -0.63
C TYR A 170 -0.12 -3.98 -0.61
N ALA A 171 0.34 -4.56 0.50
CA ALA A 171 1.74 -4.98 0.66
C ALA A 171 1.89 -6.40 1.22
N ILE A 172 2.78 -7.20 0.61
CA ILE A 172 3.25 -8.48 1.15
C ILE A 172 4.74 -8.36 1.47
N ILE A 173 5.13 -8.64 2.71
CA ILE A 173 6.51 -8.57 3.17
C ILE A 173 6.94 -9.93 3.72
N THR A 174 7.90 -10.55 3.05
CA THR A 174 8.45 -11.87 3.41
C THR A 174 9.97 -11.86 3.43
N ASN A 175 10.57 -12.95 3.93
CA ASN A 175 12.02 -13.20 3.89
C ASN A 175 12.85 -11.96 4.30
N GLN A 176 12.74 -11.48 5.54
CA GLN A 176 13.50 -10.29 6.01
C GLN A 176 13.22 -8.97 5.27
N GLY A 177 12.25 -8.93 4.35
CA GLY A 177 11.85 -7.72 3.62
C GLY A 177 11.46 -6.60 4.55
N LYS A 178 11.79 -5.36 4.19
CA LYS A 178 11.44 -4.20 5.01
C LYS A 178 10.87 -3.07 4.19
N LEU A 179 9.75 -2.52 4.64
CA LEU A 179 9.11 -1.36 4.05
C LEU A 179 8.97 -0.25 5.09
N SER A 180 9.44 0.94 4.74
CA SER A 180 9.28 2.17 5.52
C SER A 180 8.34 3.12 4.80
N ILE A 181 7.24 3.50 5.46
CA ILE A 181 6.23 4.43 4.97
C ILE A 181 6.29 5.68 5.83
N ARG A 182 6.53 6.84 5.20
CA ARG A 182 6.73 8.12 5.87
C ARG A 182 6.00 9.26 5.19
N LYS A 183 5.56 10.25 5.99
CA LYS A 183 4.92 11.51 5.54
C LYS A 183 3.84 11.31 4.48
N THR A 184 3.14 10.19 4.56
CA THR A 184 2.21 9.74 3.53
C THR A 184 0.79 10.02 3.98
N SER A 185 -0.07 10.50 3.09
CA SER A 185 -1.50 10.70 3.37
C SER A 185 -2.34 9.78 2.51
N LEU A 186 -3.28 9.08 3.12
CA LEU A 186 -4.33 8.32 2.47
C LEU A 186 -5.66 8.99 2.80
N ASN A 187 -6.36 9.49 1.79
CA ASN A 187 -7.57 10.28 1.92
C ASN A 187 -8.71 9.67 1.10
N GLY A 188 -9.78 9.24 1.76
CA GLY A 188 -10.96 8.69 1.10
C GLY A 188 -10.69 7.38 0.34
N CYS A 189 -9.66 6.61 0.74
CA CYS A 189 -9.36 5.34 0.11
C CYS A 189 -10.35 4.26 0.55
N ILE A 190 -10.82 3.44 -0.40
CA ILE A 190 -11.91 2.47 -0.16
C ILE A 190 -11.51 1.07 -0.60
N SER A 191 -11.70 0.11 0.31
CA SER A 191 -11.71 -1.32 0.01
C SER A 191 -13.16 -1.80 0.01
N LYS A 192 -13.75 -2.05 -1.16
CA LYS A 192 -15.21 -2.24 -1.33
C LYS A 192 -15.73 -3.54 -0.70
N SER A 193 -15.05 -4.63 -0.96
CA SER A 193 -15.43 -6.00 -0.58
C SER A 193 -14.28 -6.70 0.15
N GLY A 194 -13.48 -5.93 0.89
CA GLY A 194 -12.23 -6.41 1.48
C GLY A 194 -11.81 -5.63 2.72
N LYS A 195 -10.57 -5.85 3.15
CA LYS A 195 -9.98 -5.30 4.36
C LYS A 195 -8.95 -4.21 4.04
N GLY A 196 -8.74 -3.27 4.96
CA GLY A 196 -7.72 -2.23 4.85
C GLY A 196 -8.14 -1.16 3.84
N GLY A 197 -9.06 -0.27 4.23
CA GLY A 197 -9.54 0.79 3.33
C GLY A 197 -8.43 1.69 2.82
N GLY A 198 -7.50 2.08 3.69
CA GLY A 198 -6.25 2.73 3.28
C GLY A 198 -5.21 1.70 2.85
N ILE A 199 -4.71 0.92 3.80
CA ILE A 199 -3.63 -0.04 3.59
C ILE A 199 -4.04 -1.44 4.07
N TYR A 200 -3.68 -2.46 3.30
CA TYR A 200 -3.66 -3.84 3.76
C TYR A 200 -2.24 -4.41 3.70
N THR A 201 -1.84 -5.15 4.73
CA THR A 201 -0.50 -5.76 4.80
C THR A 201 -0.49 -7.21 5.26
N GLU A 202 0.37 -8.01 4.65
CA GLU A 202 0.76 -9.35 5.11
C GLU A 202 2.26 -9.36 5.44
N ILE A 203 2.60 -9.66 6.70
CA ILE A 203 3.99 -9.61 7.19
C ILE A 203 4.35 -10.97 7.77
N SER A 204 5.24 -11.69 7.10
CA SER A 204 5.59 -13.07 7.46
C SER A 204 7.10 -13.31 7.48
N GLY A 205 7.58 -13.96 8.53
CA GLY A 205 8.97 -14.40 8.66
C GLY A 205 9.85 -13.48 9.50
N ILE A 206 10.92 -14.07 10.06
CA ILE A 206 11.90 -13.36 10.88
C ILE A 206 12.54 -12.24 10.07
N GLY A 207 12.61 -11.06 10.67
CA GLY A 207 13.19 -9.86 10.06
C GLY A 207 12.24 -9.08 9.14
N SER A 208 11.10 -9.66 8.74
CA SER A 208 10.09 -8.99 7.92
C SER A 208 9.43 -7.87 8.71
N LEU A 209 9.45 -6.65 8.16
CA LEU A 209 9.02 -5.44 8.88
C LEU A 209 8.27 -4.46 7.99
N ILE A 210 7.15 -3.96 8.50
CA ILE A 210 6.58 -2.69 8.06
C ILE A 210 6.74 -1.66 9.16
N GLN A 211 7.31 -0.50 8.78
CA GLN A 211 7.43 0.66 9.65
C GLN A 211 6.63 1.83 9.06
N ILE A 212 5.61 2.28 9.79
CA ILE A 212 4.80 3.45 9.46
C ILE A 212 5.18 4.56 10.44
N SER A 213 5.73 5.66 9.96
CA SER A 213 6.23 6.69 10.86
C SER A 213 6.26 8.09 10.25
N ASP A 214 6.48 9.10 11.07
CA ASP A 214 6.75 10.46 10.62
C ASP A 214 5.54 11.05 9.86
N GLN A 215 4.46 11.30 10.59
CA GLN A 215 3.27 12.00 10.09
C GLN A 215 2.51 11.28 8.97
N VAL A 216 2.38 9.95 9.05
CA VAL A 216 1.47 9.21 8.16
C VAL A 216 0.02 9.42 8.61
N LYS A 217 -0.86 9.72 7.66
CA LYS A 217 -2.27 10.06 7.90
C LYS A 217 -3.19 9.13 7.12
N PHE A 218 -4.19 8.59 7.81
CA PHE A 218 -5.32 7.88 7.24
C PHE A 218 -6.55 8.72 7.55
N ILE A 219 -7.21 9.23 6.51
CA ILE A 219 -8.31 10.18 6.61
C ILE A 219 -9.46 9.64 5.80
N GLU A 220 -10.63 9.46 6.43
CA GLU A 220 -11.86 9.02 5.75
C GLU A 220 -11.69 7.71 4.95
N CYS A 221 -10.74 6.86 5.35
CA CYS A 221 -10.53 5.57 4.71
C CYS A 221 -11.59 4.57 5.16
N GLU A 222 -12.13 3.78 4.21
CA GLU A 222 -13.23 2.86 4.49
C GLU A 222 -12.95 1.42 4.02
N SER A 223 -13.28 0.46 4.87
CA SER A 223 -13.48 -0.94 4.47
C SER A 223 -14.97 -1.26 4.51
N GLN A 224 -15.47 -1.83 3.42
CA GLN A 224 -16.89 -2.01 3.15
C GLN A 224 -17.28 -3.49 3.00
N ASP A 225 -18.59 -3.74 2.93
CA ASP A 225 -19.25 -5.04 2.77
C ASP A 225 -18.87 -6.11 3.80
N ASN A 226 -19.50 -7.29 3.72
CA ASN A 226 -19.61 -8.26 4.82
C ASN A 226 -18.28 -8.85 5.34
N VAL A 227 -17.15 -8.56 4.70
CA VAL A 227 -15.81 -9.00 5.10
C VAL A 227 -14.88 -7.84 5.49
N GLY A 228 -15.42 -6.61 5.54
CA GLY A 228 -14.67 -5.40 5.84
C GLY A 228 -13.98 -5.45 7.21
N SER A 229 -12.69 -5.10 7.26
CA SER A 229 -11.95 -4.91 8.51
C SER A 229 -10.86 -3.88 8.32
N GLY A 230 -10.60 -3.05 9.33
CA GLY A 230 -9.52 -2.05 9.28
C GLY A 230 -9.83 -0.95 8.29
N GLY A 231 -10.66 0.03 8.66
CA GLY A 231 -11.02 1.15 7.78
C GLY A 231 -9.79 1.92 7.28
N GLY A 232 -8.86 2.23 8.18
CA GLY A 232 -7.55 2.79 7.81
C GLY A 232 -6.55 1.71 7.39
N LEU A 233 -6.23 0.80 8.31
CA LEU A 233 -5.19 -0.22 8.14
C LEU A 233 -5.69 -1.61 8.56
N CYS A 234 -5.44 -2.62 7.74
CA CYS A 234 -5.54 -4.03 8.12
C CYS A 234 -4.18 -4.70 8.00
N SER A 235 -3.71 -5.37 9.05
CA SER A 235 -2.42 -6.09 9.03
C SER A 235 -2.55 -7.52 9.53
N ILE A 236 -2.08 -8.48 8.74
CA ILE A 236 -1.89 -9.87 9.15
C ILE A 236 -0.40 -10.10 9.39
N ILE A 237 -0.06 -10.58 10.59
CA ILE A 237 1.31 -10.72 11.06
C ILE A 237 1.54 -12.14 11.55
N GLU A 238 2.53 -12.82 10.99
CA GLU A 238 2.83 -14.21 11.32
C GLU A 238 4.33 -14.54 11.26
N LYS A 239 4.71 -15.67 11.83
CA LYS A 239 6.09 -16.23 11.80
C LYS A 239 7.16 -15.20 12.19
N SER A 240 6.94 -14.49 13.29
CA SER A 240 7.83 -13.43 13.79
C SER A 240 7.95 -12.17 12.91
N GLY A 241 7.00 -11.96 11.98
CA GLY A 241 6.86 -10.68 11.28
C GLY A 241 6.54 -9.54 12.23
N LYS A 242 6.83 -8.29 11.82
CA LYS A 242 6.69 -7.11 12.68
C LYS A 242 5.97 -5.96 11.99
N LEU A 243 5.03 -5.35 12.71
CA LEU A 243 4.45 -4.04 12.41
C LEU A 243 4.91 -3.03 13.46
N SER A 244 5.42 -1.88 13.02
CA SER A 244 5.73 -0.75 13.91
C SER A 244 5.08 0.53 13.41
N ILE A 245 4.36 1.24 14.28
CA ILE A 245 3.74 2.53 13.99
C ILE A 245 4.20 3.56 15.02
N SER A 246 4.70 4.72 14.59
CA SER A 246 5.17 5.74 15.55
C SER A 246 5.31 7.14 14.98
N GLN A 247 5.69 8.11 15.81
CA GLN A 247 6.08 9.47 15.38
C GLN A 247 4.93 10.23 14.72
N ASN A 248 3.89 10.50 15.51
CA ASN A 248 2.75 11.35 15.13
C ASN A 248 1.99 10.82 13.91
N CYS A 249 1.60 9.54 13.92
CA CYS A 249 0.70 9.00 12.90
C CYS A 249 -0.77 9.22 13.30
N TYR A 250 -1.66 9.38 12.32
CA TYR A 250 -3.06 9.75 12.54
C TYR A 250 -4.00 8.83 11.78
N PHE A 251 -5.03 8.34 12.46
CA PHE A 251 -6.20 7.70 11.90
C PHE A 251 -7.40 8.56 12.27
N THR A 252 -8.05 9.16 11.28
CA THR A 252 -9.09 10.17 11.49
C THR A 252 -10.27 9.85 10.59
N ASP A 253 -11.46 9.75 11.20
CA ASP A 253 -12.72 9.46 10.49
C ASP A 253 -12.68 8.17 9.65
N CYS A 254 -11.80 7.22 10.01
CA CYS A 254 -11.71 5.93 9.34
C CYS A 254 -12.87 5.02 9.76
N LYS A 255 -13.40 4.24 8.81
CA LYS A 255 -14.62 3.46 9.02
C LYS A 255 -14.52 2.03 8.52
N CYS A 256 -15.03 1.11 9.33
CA CYS A 256 -15.33 -0.25 8.92
C CYS A 256 -16.85 -0.44 8.97
N THR A 257 -17.49 -0.66 7.82
CA THR A 257 -18.96 -0.64 7.73
C THR A 257 -19.65 -1.93 8.15
N SER A 258 -18.89 -3.02 8.28
CA SER A 258 -19.48 -4.36 8.39
C SER A 258 -18.51 -5.39 8.97
N GLY A 259 -17.57 -4.93 9.79
CA GLY A 259 -16.67 -5.80 10.53
C GLY A 259 -15.99 -5.08 11.67
N ASN A 260 -14.68 -5.27 11.84
CA ASN A 260 -13.97 -4.82 13.04
C ASN A 260 -12.84 -3.85 12.71
N GLY A 261 -12.45 -3.02 13.68
CA GLY A 261 -11.32 -2.11 13.52
C GLY A 261 -11.66 -0.92 12.63
N GLY A 262 -12.33 0.10 13.14
CA GLY A 262 -12.68 1.29 12.35
C GLY A 262 -11.43 2.03 11.84
N GLY A 263 -10.48 2.27 12.73
CA GLY A 263 -9.15 2.79 12.36
C GLY A 263 -8.23 1.68 11.87
N MET A 264 -8.08 0.62 12.67
CA MET A 264 -7.12 -0.43 12.42
C MET A 264 -7.61 -1.80 12.88
N TYR A 265 -7.33 -2.81 12.06
CA TYR A 265 -7.50 -4.22 12.38
C TYR A 265 -6.15 -4.92 12.31
N ILE A 266 -5.78 -5.65 13.35
CA ILE A 266 -4.56 -6.47 13.35
C ILE A 266 -4.90 -7.90 13.69
N GLU A 267 -4.40 -8.82 12.88
CA GLU A 267 -4.43 -10.26 13.11
C GLU A 267 -3.01 -10.78 13.35
N MET A 268 -2.78 -11.40 14.50
CA MET A 268 -1.48 -11.90 14.93
C MET A 268 -1.51 -13.42 15.09
N LYS A 269 -0.53 -14.09 14.45
CA LYS A 269 -0.27 -15.53 14.53
C LYS A 269 1.21 -15.76 14.82
N SER A 270 1.56 -16.95 15.31
CA SER A 270 2.94 -17.49 15.37
C SER A 270 4.05 -16.45 15.66
N LEU A 271 4.13 -15.93 16.89
CA LEU A 271 5.17 -14.98 17.34
C LEU A 271 5.20 -13.61 16.64
N GLY A 272 4.14 -13.19 15.94
CA GLY A 272 4.04 -11.84 15.38
C GLY A 272 4.24 -10.72 16.40
N VAL A 273 4.76 -9.58 15.97
CA VAL A 273 5.09 -8.43 16.84
C VAL A 273 4.40 -7.15 16.36
N VAL A 274 3.78 -6.42 17.28
CA VAL A 274 3.16 -5.11 17.06
C VAL A 274 3.74 -4.10 18.02
N ASN A 275 4.17 -2.96 17.50
CA ASN A 275 4.71 -1.87 18.31
C ASN A 275 4.16 -0.51 17.88
N ILE A 276 3.28 0.07 18.70
CA ILE A 276 2.70 1.41 18.54
C ILE A 276 3.21 2.28 19.68
N GLN A 277 4.00 3.29 19.33
CA GLN A 277 4.71 4.15 20.27
C GLN A 277 4.81 5.59 19.76
N ASN A 278 5.25 6.52 20.60
CA ASN A 278 5.55 7.90 20.20
C ASN A 278 4.38 8.60 19.48
N GLN A 279 3.21 8.60 20.13
CA GLN A 279 2.00 9.34 19.72
C GLN A 279 1.42 8.88 18.38
N VAL A 280 0.50 7.92 18.44
CA VAL A 280 -0.32 7.49 17.30
C VAL A 280 -1.78 7.73 17.66
N TYR A 281 -2.43 8.62 16.92
CA TYR A 281 -3.75 9.14 17.26
C TYR A 281 -4.83 8.44 16.46
N PHE A 282 -5.90 8.05 17.13
CA PHE A 282 -7.13 7.54 16.55
C PHE A 282 -8.26 8.48 16.97
N SER A 283 -8.87 9.17 16.01
CA SER A 283 -9.98 10.09 16.25
C SER A 283 -11.18 9.74 15.38
N HIS A 284 -12.37 9.71 15.97
CA HIS A 284 -13.64 9.52 15.26
C HIS A 284 -13.73 8.26 14.39
N CYS A 285 -12.89 7.26 14.68
CA CYS A 285 -12.90 6.02 13.91
C CYS A 285 -14.09 5.14 14.33
N LYS A 286 -14.74 4.49 13.37
CA LYS A 286 -16.00 3.76 13.59
C LYS A 286 -16.00 2.33 13.07
N ALA A 287 -16.44 1.38 13.89
CA ALA A 287 -16.69 0.00 13.50
C ALA A 287 -18.18 -0.34 13.62
N LEU A 288 -18.78 -0.84 12.54
CA LEU A 288 -20.19 -1.19 12.44
C LEU A 288 -20.39 -2.70 12.32
N GLN A 289 -21.50 -3.20 12.88
CA GLN A 289 -21.84 -4.61 12.84
C GLN A 289 -22.31 -5.01 11.45
N SER A 290 -21.84 -6.17 10.97
CA SER A 290 -22.36 -6.82 9.78
C SER A 290 -23.80 -7.28 9.99
N LYS A 291 -24.55 -7.42 8.88
CA LYS A 291 -25.83 -8.12 8.88
C LYS A 291 -25.65 -9.65 8.99
N GLN A 292 -24.45 -10.16 8.76
CA GLN A 292 -24.12 -11.57 8.93
C GLN A 292 -23.87 -11.89 10.41
N PHE A 293 -24.39 -13.04 10.87
CA PHE A 293 -24.33 -13.45 12.28
C PHE A 293 -22.95 -13.95 12.73
N THR A 294 -22.11 -14.39 11.79
CA THR A 294 -20.79 -14.96 12.07
C THR A 294 -19.76 -14.45 11.06
N PRO A 295 -18.56 -14.06 11.49
CA PRO A 295 -18.05 -13.93 12.87
C PRO A 295 -18.64 -12.70 13.62
N PRO A 296 -18.39 -12.53 14.95
CA PRO A 296 -18.74 -11.30 15.65
C PRO A 296 -18.08 -10.07 15.01
N THR A 297 -18.89 -9.06 14.70
CA THR A 297 -18.50 -7.82 14.01
C THR A 297 -18.95 -6.58 14.79
N GLY A 298 -18.49 -5.39 14.40
CA GLY A 298 -18.84 -4.13 15.05
C GLY A 298 -18.00 -3.80 16.28
N TYR A 299 -16.83 -4.41 16.45
CA TYR A 299 -15.93 -4.19 17.57
C TYR A 299 -14.72 -3.34 17.18
N GLY A 300 -14.16 -2.60 18.15
CA GLY A 300 -12.90 -1.87 18.00
C GLY A 300 -13.00 -0.66 17.07
N GLY A 301 -13.67 0.41 17.49
CA GLY A 301 -13.81 1.63 16.68
C GLY A 301 -12.46 2.21 16.25
N ALA A 302 -11.51 2.29 17.19
CA ALA A 302 -10.12 2.64 16.87
C ALA A 302 -9.32 1.42 16.38
N ILE A 303 -9.10 0.45 17.27
CA ILE A 303 -8.28 -0.73 17.00
C ILE A 303 -9.06 -1.98 17.36
N PHE A 304 -9.00 -2.98 16.50
CA PHE A 304 -9.37 -4.36 16.81
C PHE A 304 -8.14 -5.27 16.69
N LEU A 305 -7.90 -6.10 17.70
CA LEU A 305 -6.82 -7.08 17.72
C LEU A 305 -7.39 -8.49 17.77
N LEU A 306 -6.99 -9.33 16.81
CA LEU A 306 -7.23 -10.77 16.82
C LEU A 306 -5.91 -11.51 17.03
N ILE A 307 -5.81 -12.25 18.13
CA ILE A 307 -4.58 -12.93 18.54
C ILE A 307 -4.89 -14.42 18.63
N TYR A 308 -4.18 -15.26 17.87
CA TYR A 308 -4.33 -16.72 17.92
C TYR A 308 -3.36 -17.37 18.92
N ASP A 309 -3.78 -18.51 19.49
CA ASP A 309 -3.04 -19.28 20.49
C ASP A 309 -1.63 -19.66 20.02
N ASN A 310 -0.68 -19.73 20.97
CA ASN A 310 0.80 -19.80 20.83
C ASN A 310 1.56 -18.45 20.83
N LEU A 311 0.89 -17.35 21.13
CA LEU A 311 1.54 -16.08 21.45
C LEU A 311 1.67 -15.94 22.97
N ASP A 312 2.89 -16.06 23.49
CA ASP A 312 3.17 -15.65 24.87
C ASP A 312 3.10 -14.12 24.94
N ILE A 313 1.90 -13.61 25.24
CA ILE A 313 1.63 -12.17 25.38
C ILE A 313 2.47 -11.52 26.49
N THR A 314 3.06 -12.32 27.39
CA THR A 314 3.95 -11.81 28.44
C THR A 314 5.35 -11.44 27.91
N GLN A 315 5.70 -11.85 26.68
CA GLN A 315 6.99 -11.56 26.04
C GLN A 315 7.09 -10.19 25.33
N ASN A 316 6.26 -9.19 25.69
CA ASN A 316 6.26 -7.85 25.08
C ASN A 316 6.01 -7.82 23.55
N ASN A 317 5.34 -8.83 22.99
CA ASN A 317 5.06 -8.91 21.54
C ASN A 317 4.02 -7.89 21.06
N ILE A 318 3.27 -7.28 21.98
CA ILE A 318 2.30 -6.21 21.68
C ILE A 318 2.60 -5.03 22.58
N ASN A 319 2.97 -3.91 21.97
CA ASN A 319 3.10 -2.62 22.65
C ASN A 319 2.12 -1.63 22.01
N LEU A 320 1.18 -1.10 22.79
CA LEU A 320 0.24 -0.05 22.38
C LEU A 320 0.41 1.25 23.19
N LYS A 321 1.48 1.40 23.97
CA LYS A 321 1.63 2.50 24.94
C LYS A 321 1.64 3.89 24.32
N GLY A 322 1.94 4.02 23.02
CA GLY A 322 1.87 5.29 22.31
C GLY A 322 0.55 5.58 21.62
N ALA A 323 -0.46 4.71 21.71
CA ALA A 323 -1.76 4.93 21.10
C ALA A 323 -2.61 5.90 21.92
N LEU A 324 -3.23 6.87 21.26
CA LEU A 324 -4.09 7.91 21.85
C LEU A 324 -5.46 7.85 21.16
N PHE A 325 -6.55 7.88 21.94
CA PHE A 325 -7.90 7.63 21.46
C PHE A 325 -8.82 8.81 21.77
N ASN A 326 -9.52 9.33 20.76
CA ASN A 326 -10.51 10.39 20.91
C ASN A 326 -11.80 10.03 20.14
N GLN A 327 -12.94 10.02 20.82
CA GLN A 327 -14.27 9.91 20.18
C GLN A 327 -14.43 8.75 19.16
N ASN A 328 -13.79 7.62 19.40
CA ASN A 328 -13.93 6.44 18.55
C ASN A 328 -15.15 5.61 18.98
N GLU A 329 -15.86 5.02 18.03
CA GLU A 329 -17.13 4.32 18.26
C GLU A 329 -17.10 2.89 17.70
N ALA A 330 -17.49 1.93 18.51
CA ALA A 330 -17.80 0.57 18.07
C ALA A 330 -19.28 0.32 18.33
N GLN A 331 -20.00 -0.24 17.34
CA GLN A 331 -21.42 -0.58 17.51
C GLN A 331 -21.61 -1.58 18.66
N ASN A 332 -20.69 -2.55 18.79
CA ASN A 332 -20.66 -3.51 19.87
C ASN A 332 -19.60 -3.13 20.90
N LYS A 333 -19.94 -3.26 22.18
CA LYS A 333 -19.01 -3.03 23.29
C LYS A 333 -17.97 -4.16 23.33
N GLY A 334 -16.71 -3.84 23.61
CA GLY A 334 -15.67 -4.84 23.83
C GLY A 334 -16.02 -5.80 24.97
N HIS A 335 -15.55 -7.04 24.88
CA HIS A 335 -15.58 -8.02 25.96
C HIS A 335 -14.32 -7.91 26.82
#